data_AF-A0A401FK38-F1
#
_entry.id   AF-A0A401FK38-F1
#
_cell.length_a   1.000
_cell.length_b   1.000
_cell.length_c   1.000
_cell.angle_alpha   90.00
_cell.angle_beta   90.00
_cell.angle_gamma   90.00
#
_symmetry.space_group_name_H-M   'P 1'
#
loop_
_entity.id
_entity.type
_entity.pdbx_description
1 polymer ?
#
loop_
_entity_poly.entity_id
_entity_poly.type
_entity_poly.pdbx_seq_one_letter_code
_entity_poly.pdbx_strand_id
1 'polypeptide(L)' 'MKSQNLRERLKTINHKDGDSDDGLSSSRKNLEKLYHEGFHVCNDYYGKRREDGEECIFCTEIIYGRR' A
#
# COMPACT_ATOMS: atom_id res chain seq x y z
N MET A 1 10.95 -1.70 -33.31
CA MET A 1 10.83 -2.50 -32.07
C MET A 1 11.22 -1.64 -30.85
N LYS A 2 10.30 -0.87 -30.27
CA LYS A 2 10.53 -0.15 -29.00
C LYS A 2 9.21 0.04 -28.24
N SER A 3 8.79 -0.97 -27.49
CA SER A 3 7.89 -0.82 -26.32
C SER A 3 7.70 -2.16 -25.59
N GLN A 4 8.79 -2.89 -25.30
CA GLN A 4 8.70 -4.11 -24.49
C GLN A 4 9.48 -3.98 -23.18
N ASN A 5 10.58 -3.23 -23.18
CA ASN A 5 11.38 -3.02 -21.97
C ASN A 5 10.72 -2.16 -20.88
N LEU A 6 9.75 -1.30 -21.22
CA LEU A 6 9.06 -0.51 -20.19
C LEU A 6 8.11 -1.39 -19.36
N ARG A 7 7.43 -2.34 -20.01
CA ARG A 7 6.54 -3.33 -19.35
C ARG A 7 7.30 -4.27 -18.43
N GLU A 8 8.51 -4.68 -18.82
CA GLU A 8 9.34 -5.58 -18.00
C GLU A 8 9.85 -4.88 -16.74
N ARG A 9 10.26 -3.61 -16.83
CA ARG A 9 10.69 -2.83 -15.65
C ARG A 9 9.55 -2.51 -14.68
N LEU A 10 8.33 -2.26 -15.21
CA LEU A 10 7.14 -2.11 -14.36
C LEU A 10 6.86 -3.39 -13.57
N LYS A 11 7.02 -4.57 -14.19
CA LYS A 11 6.83 -5.86 -13.51
C LYS A 11 7.88 -6.11 -12.42
N THR A 12 9.13 -5.74 -12.62
CA THR A 12 10.20 -5.96 -11.62
C THR A 12 10.11 -5.02 -10.42
N ILE A 13 9.56 -3.80 -10.60
CA ILE A 13 9.26 -2.88 -9.48
C ILE A 13 8.05 -3.37 -8.67
N ASN A 14 7.14 -4.11 -9.30
CA ASN A 14 5.89 -4.57 -8.68
C ASN A 14 5.99 -5.96 -8.01
N HIS A 15 7.18 -6.57 -7.93
CA HIS A 15 7.40 -7.95 -7.45
C HIS A 15 8.42 -8.07 -6.30
N LYS A 16 8.85 -6.95 -5.70
CA LYS A 16 9.62 -6.95 -4.47
C LYS A 16 8.89 -6.06 -3.47
N ASP A 17 8.83 -6.54 -2.24
CA ASP A 17 8.16 -5.96 -1.07
C ASP A 17 6.73 -6.49 -0.83
N GLY A 18 6.66 -7.61 -0.10
CA GLY A 18 5.48 -8.03 0.68
C GLY A 18 4.47 -8.92 -0.01
N ASP A 19 4.86 -10.16 -0.36
CA ASP A 19 3.90 -11.24 -0.68
C ASP A 19 3.20 -11.70 0.62
N SER A 20 2.20 -10.93 1.07
CA SER A 20 1.11 -11.46 1.89
C SER A 20 -0.07 -11.60 0.94
N ASP A 21 -0.27 -12.81 0.40
CA ASP A 21 -1.40 -13.20 -0.42
C ASP A 21 -2.70 -13.25 0.42
N ASP A 22 -3.10 -12.13 1.02
CA ASP A 22 -4.28 -12.04 1.89
C ASP A 22 -5.57 -11.70 1.08
N GLY A 23 -5.57 -11.89 -0.23
CA GLY A 23 -6.73 -11.58 -1.09
C GLY A 23 -7.05 -10.07 -1.22
N LEU A 24 -6.12 -9.19 -0.85
CA LEU A 24 -6.31 -7.73 -0.96
C LEU A 24 -6.33 -7.26 -2.43
N SER A 25 -7.33 -6.44 -2.77
CA SER A 25 -7.38 -5.72 -4.05
C SER A 25 -6.15 -4.84 -4.26
N SER A 26 -5.76 -4.60 -5.52
CA SER A 26 -4.63 -3.73 -5.89
C SER A 26 -4.71 -2.34 -5.23
N SER A 27 -5.92 -1.78 -5.10
CA SER A 27 -6.12 -0.51 -4.40
C SER A 27 -5.76 -0.59 -2.92
N ARG A 28 -6.13 -1.69 -2.24
CA ARG A 28 -5.81 -1.92 -0.82
C ARG A 28 -4.31 -2.17 -0.60
N LYS A 29 -3.65 -2.88 -1.51
CA LYS A 29 -2.18 -3.04 -1.49
C LYS A 29 -1.45 -1.71 -1.58
N ASN A 30 -1.97 -0.76 -2.37
CA ASN A 30 -1.39 0.59 -2.41
C ASN A 30 -1.56 1.34 -1.08
N LEU A 31 -2.73 1.22 -0.43
CA LEU A 31 -2.98 1.85 0.87
C LEU A 31 -2.11 1.23 1.98
N GLU A 32 -1.93 -0.08 1.95
CA GLU A 32 -1.00 -0.80 2.83
C GLU A 32 0.43 -0.24 2.69
N LYS A 33 0.92 -0.11 1.45
CA LYS A 33 2.24 0.45 1.19
C LYS A 33 2.41 1.85 1.79
N LEU A 34 1.45 2.74 1.58
CA LEU A 34 1.46 4.09 2.16
C LEU A 34 1.44 4.06 3.70
N TYR A 35 0.66 3.15 4.28
CA TYR A 35 0.64 2.94 5.72
C TYR A 35 2.02 2.53 6.24
N HIS A 36 2.68 1.54 5.63
CA HIS A 36 4.02 1.10 6.00
C HIS A 36 5.11 2.16 5.77
N GLU A 37 4.94 3.05 4.79
CA GLU A 37 5.81 4.24 4.61
C GLU A 37 5.63 5.29 5.71
N GLY A 38 4.66 5.09 6.60
CA GLY A 38 4.42 5.94 7.76
C GLY A 38 3.41 7.04 7.50
N PHE A 39 2.46 6.85 6.59
CA PHE A 39 1.38 7.80 6.33
C PHE A 39 0.02 7.26 6.79
N HIS A 40 -0.85 8.15 7.23
CA HIS A 40 -2.25 7.80 7.48
C HIS A 40 -3.04 7.71 6.16
N VAL A 41 -3.88 6.68 6.06
CA VAL A 41 -4.84 6.48 4.95
C VAL A 41 -6.30 6.60 5.40
N CYS A 42 -6.53 6.91 6.68
CA CYS A 42 -7.85 7.21 7.21
C CYS A 42 -8.30 8.63 6.89
N ASN A 43 -9.61 8.88 6.97
CA ASN A 43 -10.20 10.15 6.59
C ASN A 43 -9.74 11.32 7.48
N ASP A 44 -9.48 11.07 8.76
CA ASP A 44 -9.11 12.10 9.74
C ASP A 44 -7.70 12.67 9.53
N TYR A 45 -6.76 11.84 9.10
CA TYR A 45 -5.34 12.20 9.02
C TYR A 45 -4.72 11.92 7.64
N TYR A 46 -5.53 11.72 6.59
CA TYR A 46 -5.06 11.30 5.27
C TYR A 46 -3.81 12.05 4.79
N GLY A 47 -2.75 11.30 4.49
CA GLY A 47 -1.48 11.83 3.98
C GLY A 47 -0.58 12.51 5.02
N LYS A 48 -1.00 12.63 6.29
CA LYS A 48 -0.10 13.04 7.37
C LYS A 48 0.83 11.88 7.75
N ARG A 49 2.03 12.22 8.22
CA ARG A 49 2.95 11.24 8.77
C ARG A 49 2.46 10.75 10.13
N ARG A 50 2.65 9.45 10.38
CA ARG A 50 2.56 8.81 11.68
C ARG A 50 3.78 9.25 12.50
N GLU A 51 3.53 10.00 13.55
CA GLU A 51 4.48 10.36 14.60
C GLU A 51 4.82 9.12 15.44
N ASP A 52 6.10 8.96 15.77
CA ASP A 52 6.61 7.93 16.70
C ASP A 52 6.23 6.46 16.41
N GLY A 53 5.83 6.13 15.17
CA GLY A 53 5.44 4.77 14.80
C GLY A 53 4.07 4.34 15.32
N GLU A 54 3.21 5.30 15.67
CA GLU A 54 1.86 5.05 16.16
C GLU A 54 1.03 4.19 15.19
N GLU A 55 0.30 3.22 15.74
CA GLU A 55 -0.62 2.38 14.98
C GLU A 55 -1.99 3.04 14.89
N CYS A 56 -2.56 3.08 13.70
CA CYS A 56 -3.84 3.72 13.46
C CYS A 56 -4.91 2.67 13.12
N ILE A 57 -5.81 2.41 14.06
CA ILE A 57 -6.88 1.41 13.91
C ILE A 57 -7.79 1.70 12.70
N PHE A 58 -8.02 2.98 12.39
CA PHE A 58 -8.81 3.37 11.22
C PHE A 58 -8.08 3.06 9.91
N CYS A 59 -6.74 3.16 9.88
CA CYS A 59 -5.96 2.79 8.71
C CYS A 59 -6.01 1.27 8.49
N THR A 60 -5.82 0.49 9.56
CA THR A 60 -5.86 -0.98 9.47
C THR A 60 -7.24 -1.50 9.07
N GLU A 61 -8.33 -0.88 9.55
CA GLU A 61 -9.69 -1.24 9.13
C GLU A 61 -9.95 -0.95 7.64
N ILE A 62 -9.45 0.17 7.10
CA ILE A 62 -9.58 0.48 5.66
C ILE A 62 -8.80 -0.53 4.81
N ILE A 63 -7.61 -0.94 5.26
CA ILE A 63 -6.72 -1.84 4.52
C ILE A 63 -7.23 -3.29 4.61
N TYR A 64 -7.48 -3.79 5.82
CA TYR A 64 -7.72 -5.22 6.10
C TYR A 64 -9.17 -5.54 6.48
N GLY A 65 -10.02 -4.52 6.67
CA GLY A 65 -11.42 -4.72 7.00
C GLY A 65 -12.14 -5.53 5.93
N ARG A 66 -12.67 -6.69 6.33
CA ARG A 66 -13.60 -7.46 5.50
C ARG A 66 -14.92 -6.72 5.46
N ARG A 67 -15.35 -6.33 4.27
CA ARG A 67 -16.68 -5.82 3.99
C ARG A 67 -17.34 -6.72 2.97
#